data_AF-B4U3W0-F1
#
_entry.id   AF-B4U3W0-F1
#
_cell.length_a   1.000
_cell.length_b   1.000
_cell.length_c   1.000
_cell.angle_alpha   90.00
_cell.angle_beta   90.00
_cell.angle_gamma   90.00
#
_symmetry.space_group_name_H-M   'P 1'
#
loop_
_entity.id
_entity.type
_entity.pdbx_description
1 polymer ?
#
loop_
_entity_poly.entity_id
_entity_poly.type
_entity_poly.pdbx_seq_one_letter_code
_entity_poly.pdbx_strand_id
1 'polypeptide(L)'
;MNYSIKFDDVTYLQNSTQKTIESWGDSMSSLQTAMSALIGDSRLQGQTASSIKSYLSEVHGTLLQTLQSLMNDYSASLLLYKDGYYQIDSNSHAQLPGQVFKTLQSELRLSQAHLKDQLELLQNARAKVSDLVHYSGVSHAKTVVDYSELITDINRLDEAIIQYESNHASQDLAAFKELLASTKALIAEYSSKPKRAGSYQVGDIGQLNTIKRFATAYQGVARHLEVNAKRLQAVQERDQARFEAVAAEDRASQVGWIWHLAL
;
A
#
# COMPACT_ATOMS: atom_id res chain seq x y z
N MET A 1 -14.79 -3.26 10.19
CA MET A 1 -13.32 -3.32 10.07
C MET A 1 -12.68 -2.84 11.37
N ASN A 2 -11.52 -3.37 11.74
CA ASN A 2 -10.64 -2.77 12.74
C ASN A 2 -9.33 -2.39 12.04
N TYR A 3 -8.81 -1.19 12.26
CA TYR A 3 -7.59 -0.69 11.63
C TYR A 3 -6.69 -0.01 12.68
N SER A 4 -5.39 -0.03 12.41
CA SER A 4 -4.37 0.61 13.24
C SER A 4 -3.20 0.95 12.34
N ILE A 5 -3.25 2.15 11.74
CA ILE A 5 -2.28 2.56 10.73
C ILE A 5 -1.28 3.53 11.37
N LYS A 6 0.00 3.33 11.06
CA LYS A 6 1.07 4.28 11.37
C LYS A 6 1.82 4.58 10.08
N PHE A 7 1.92 5.85 9.73
CA PHE A 7 2.53 6.24 8.46
C PHE A 7 4.02 5.90 8.42
N ASP A 8 4.70 5.93 9.56
CA ASP A 8 6.08 5.46 9.70
C ASP A 8 6.22 3.98 9.36
N ASP A 9 5.30 3.13 9.84
CA ASP A 9 5.32 1.69 9.55
C ASP A 9 5.09 1.42 8.05
N VAL A 10 4.16 2.16 7.43
CA VAL A 10 3.90 2.08 5.97
C VAL A 10 5.11 2.53 5.17
N THR A 11 5.75 3.64 5.59
CA THR A 11 6.97 4.16 4.95
C THR A 11 8.14 3.19 5.11
N TYR A 12 8.31 2.62 6.29
CA TYR A 12 9.31 1.59 6.55
C TYR A 12 9.09 0.34 5.68
N LEU A 13 7.84 -0.13 5.58
CA LEU A 13 7.49 -1.26 4.73
C LEU A 13 7.79 -0.97 3.25
N GLN A 14 7.44 0.22 2.75
CA GLN A 14 7.75 0.63 1.38
C GLN A 14 9.26 0.69 1.12
N ASN A 15 10.02 1.33 2.00
CA ASN A 15 11.48 1.43 1.86
C ASN A 15 12.17 0.06 1.91
N SER A 16 11.77 -0.81 2.84
CA SER A 16 12.34 -2.16 2.96
C SER A 16 11.97 -3.06 1.77
N THR A 17 10.74 -2.94 1.27
CA THR A 17 10.28 -3.61 0.06
C THR A 17 11.08 -3.16 -1.16
N GLN A 18 11.26 -1.84 -1.33
CA GLN A 18 11.95 -1.27 -2.47
C GLN A 18 13.41 -1.72 -2.53
N LYS A 19 14.12 -1.69 -1.39
CA LYS A 19 15.49 -2.23 -1.28
C LYS A 19 15.58 -3.72 -1.65
N THR A 20 14.58 -4.50 -1.24
CA THR A 20 14.52 -5.93 -1.57
C THR A 20 14.31 -6.13 -3.08
N ILE A 21 13.39 -5.38 -3.68
CA ILE A 21 13.12 -5.40 -5.12
C ILE A 21 14.35 -5.00 -5.93
N GLU A 22 15.10 -3.98 -5.49
CA GLU A 22 16.36 -3.57 -6.12
C GLU A 22 17.40 -4.68 -6.08
N SER A 23 17.63 -5.28 -4.91
CA SER A 23 18.57 -6.41 -4.76
C SER A 23 18.19 -7.62 -5.61
N TRP A 24 16.89 -7.93 -5.68
CA TRP A 24 16.39 -8.99 -6.56
C TRP A 24 16.54 -8.62 -8.04
N GLY A 25 16.33 -7.35 -8.39
CA GLY A 25 16.57 -6.81 -9.73
C GLY A 25 18.01 -7.01 -10.19
N ASP A 26 18.98 -6.68 -9.35
CA ASP A 26 20.41 -6.86 -9.63
C ASP A 26 20.76 -8.35 -9.83
N SER A 27 20.20 -9.20 -8.98
CA SER A 27 20.36 -10.66 -9.08
C SER A 27 19.77 -11.21 -10.38
N MET A 28 18.58 -10.73 -10.76
CA MET A 28 17.93 -11.13 -12.02
C MET A 28 18.69 -10.64 -13.25
N SER A 29 19.20 -9.41 -13.24
CA SER A 29 20.05 -8.88 -14.31
C SER A 29 21.32 -9.72 -14.50
N SER A 30 21.94 -10.14 -13.39
CA SER A 30 23.09 -11.04 -13.41
C SER A 30 22.74 -12.41 -14.02
N LEU A 31 21.60 -12.99 -13.65
CA LEU A 31 21.11 -14.24 -14.23
C LEU A 31 20.79 -14.11 -15.72
N GLN A 32 20.13 -13.03 -16.13
CA GLN A 32 19.82 -12.74 -17.54
C GLN A 32 21.12 -12.62 -18.37
N THR A 33 22.14 -11.96 -17.83
CA THR A 33 23.46 -11.82 -18.47
C THR A 33 24.13 -13.19 -18.65
N ALA A 34 24.20 -13.99 -17.59
CA ALA A 34 24.79 -15.33 -17.64
C ALA A 34 24.05 -16.26 -18.61
N MET A 35 22.72 -16.23 -18.59
CA MET A 35 21.88 -16.99 -19.53
C MET A 35 22.11 -16.54 -20.97
N SER A 36 22.17 -15.23 -21.23
CA SER A 36 22.42 -14.69 -22.57
C SER A 36 23.79 -15.09 -23.10
N ALA A 37 24.83 -15.07 -22.26
CA ALA A 37 26.16 -15.55 -22.62
C ALA A 37 26.15 -17.05 -22.97
N LEU A 38 25.43 -17.87 -22.19
CA LEU A 38 25.31 -19.31 -22.45
C LEU A 38 24.53 -19.62 -23.74
N ILE A 39 23.45 -18.88 -23.99
CA ILE A 39 22.65 -18.99 -25.22
C ILE A 39 23.49 -18.57 -26.44
N GLY A 40 24.25 -17.49 -26.32
CA GLY A 40 25.11 -16.94 -27.37
C GLY A 40 26.41 -17.71 -27.62
N ASP A 41 26.83 -18.63 -26.75
CA ASP A 41 28.11 -19.34 -26.89
C ASP A 41 28.10 -20.26 -28.11
N SER A 42 28.90 -19.90 -29.12
CA SER A 42 29.02 -20.63 -30.38
C SER A 42 29.69 -22.00 -30.24
N ARG A 43 30.37 -22.29 -29.12
CA ARG A 43 30.98 -23.59 -28.83
C ARG A 43 29.94 -24.63 -28.39
N LEU A 44 28.80 -24.19 -27.86
CA LEU A 44 27.69 -25.05 -27.48
C LEU A 44 26.82 -25.36 -28.71
N GLN A 45 27.14 -26.48 -29.36
CA GLN A 45 26.52 -26.94 -30.60
C GLN A 45 25.93 -28.35 -30.46
N GLY A 46 25.15 -28.75 -31.46
CA GLY A 46 24.45 -30.03 -31.50
C GLY A 46 23.05 -29.97 -30.89
N GLN A 47 22.27 -31.01 -31.13
CA GLN A 47 20.83 -31.03 -30.82
C GLN A 47 20.55 -30.77 -29.33
N THR A 48 21.31 -31.39 -28.44
CA THR A 48 21.16 -31.20 -26.99
C THR A 48 21.45 -29.76 -26.58
N ALA A 49 22.50 -29.15 -27.13
CA ALA A 49 22.83 -27.75 -26.84
C ALA A 49 21.73 -26.81 -27.35
N SER A 50 21.22 -27.02 -28.57
CA SER A 50 20.09 -26.25 -29.10
C SER A 50 18.85 -26.34 -28.20
N SER A 51 18.48 -27.55 -27.76
CA SER A 51 17.37 -27.73 -26.81
C SER A 51 17.59 -27.02 -25.47
N ILE A 52 18.81 -27.04 -24.93
CA ILE A 52 19.13 -26.31 -23.68
C ILE A 52 18.99 -24.80 -23.90
N LYS A 53 19.48 -24.26 -25.03
CA LYS A 53 19.38 -22.84 -25.36
C LYS A 53 17.93 -22.40 -25.50
N SER A 54 17.11 -23.17 -26.21
CA SER A 54 15.67 -22.93 -26.33
C SER A 54 14.97 -22.97 -24.97
N TYR A 55 15.27 -23.97 -24.14
CA TYR A 55 14.72 -24.10 -22.80
C TYR A 55 15.05 -22.89 -21.91
N LEU A 56 16.32 -22.44 -21.92
CA LEU A 56 16.75 -21.28 -21.17
C LEU A 56 16.02 -20.01 -21.64
N SER A 57 15.92 -19.79 -22.95
CA SER A 57 15.25 -18.62 -23.50
C SER A 57 13.76 -18.61 -23.19
N GLU A 58 13.06 -19.70 -23.47
CA GLU A 58 11.59 -19.74 -23.44
C GLU A 58 11.03 -20.01 -22.05
N VAL A 59 11.69 -20.84 -21.23
CA VAL A 59 11.20 -21.15 -19.89
C VAL A 59 11.79 -20.20 -18.86
N HIS A 60 13.11 -20.21 -18.70
CA HIS A 60 13.75 -19.37 -17.67
C HIS A 60 13.66 -17.88 -18.00
N GLY A 61 13.79 -17.48 -19.28
CA GLY A 61 13.62 -16.09 -19.71
C GLY A 61 12.23 -15.56 -19.36
N THR A 62 11.18 -16.33 -19.68
CA THR A 62 9.79 -16.00 -19.34
C THR A 62 9.59 -15.87 -17.83
N LEU A 63 10.13 -16.79 -17.03
CA LEU A 63 10.01 -16.73 -15.56
C LEU A 63 10.72 -15.51 -14.97
N LEU A 64 11.92 -15.17 -15.44
CA LEU A 64 12.65 -13.98 -14.98
C LEU A 64 11.88 -12.69 -15.32
N GLN A 65 11.36 -12.59 -16.54
CA GLN A 65 10.54 -11.44 -16.94
C GLN A 65 9.25 -11.33 -16.12
N THR A 66 8.66 -12.47 -15.76
CA THR A 66 7.47 -12.52 -14.90
C THR A 66 7.77 -12.03 -13.49
N LEU A 67 8.88 -12.46 -12.89
CA LEU A 67 9.30 -12.01 -11.57
C LEU A 67 9.52 -10.48 -11.57
N GLN A 68 10.17 -9.95 -12.59
CA GLN A 68 10.33 -8.49 -12.74
C GLN A 68 8.98 -7.77 -12.82
N SER A 69 8.04 -8.31 -13.59
CA SER A 69 6.70 -7.72 -13.73
C SER A 69 5.91 -7.76 -12.42
N LEU A 70 5.99 -8.87 -11.66
CA LEU A 70 5.37 -9.00 -10.34
C LEU A 70 5.95 -8.01 -9.33
N MET A 71 7.28 -7.82 -9.30
CA MET A 71 7.91 -6.83 -8.41
C MET A 71 7.49 -5.40 -8.76
N ASN A 72 7.47 -5.05 -10.04
CA ASN A 72 7.06 -3.73 -10.49
C ASN A 72 5.60 -3.44 -10.13
N ASP A 73 4.70 -4.41 -10.34
CA ASP A 73 3.28 -4.30 -9.99
C ASP A 73 3.06 -4.14 -8.48
N TYR A 74 3.82 -4.91 -7.68
CA TYR A 74 3.75 -4.81 -6.22
C TYR A 74 4.26 -3.47 -5.70
N SER A 75 5.42 -3.00 -6.19
CA SER A 75 5.97 -1.69 -5.82
C SER A 75 5.03 -0.55 -6.21
N ALA A 76 4.49 -0.60 -7.44
CA ALA A 76 3.49 0.37 -7.90
C ALA A 76 2.25 0.39 -7.00
N SER A 77 1.68 -0.78 -6.70
CA SER A 77 0.49 -0.88 -5.86
C SER A 77 0.74 -0.35 -4.44
N LEU A 78 1.87 -0.71 -3.84
CA LEU A 78 2.25 -0.24 -2.50
C LEU A 78 2.46 1.28 -2.45
N LEU A 79 3.07 1.85 -3.50
CA LEU A 79 3.27 3.29 -3.61
C LEU A 79 1.94 4.04 -3.75
N LEU A 80 1.02 3.52 -4.57
CA LEU A 80 -0.33 4.09 -4.71
C LEU A 80 -1.12 4.01 -3.40
N TYR A 81 -1.02 2.88 -2.69
CA TYR A 81 -1.60 2.67 -1.37
C TYR A 81 -1.04 3.64 -0.33
N LYS A 82 0.27 3.87 -0.33
CA LYS A 82 0.91 4.86 0.55
C LYS A 82 0.43 6.28 0.26
N ASP A 83 0.34 6.67 -1.01
CA ASP A 83 -0.01 8.04 -1.36
C ASP A 83 -1.45 8.44 -0.99
N GLY A 84 -2.40 7.53 -1.08
CA GLY A 84 -3.79 7.84 -0.74
C GLY A 84 -4.00 8.15 0.73
N TYR A 85 -3.15 7.65 1.63
CA TYR A 85 -3.19 8.03 3.05
C TYR A 85 -2.96 9.51 3.30
N TYR A 86 -2.14 10.15 2.46
CA TYR A 86 -1.88 11.58 2.58
C TYR A 86 -3.05 12.46 2.13
N GLN A 87 -4.11 11.86 1.58
CA GLN A 87 -5.40 12.54 1.36
C GLN A 87 -6.27 12.51 2.63
N ILE A 88 -5.98 11.62 3.57
CA ILE A 88 -6.67 11.50 4.86
C ILE A 88 -5.99 12.39 5.90
N ASP A 89 -4.66 12.32 6.00
CA ASP A 89 -3.86 13.15 6.90
C ASP A 89 -2.54 13.55 6.21
N SER A 90 -2.21 14.84 6.17
CA SER A 90 -0.99 15.33 5.54
C SER A 90 0.28 15.11 6.39
N ASN A 91 0.14 14.77 7.67
CA ASN A 91 1.27 14.56 8.58
C ASN A 91 2.00 13.25 8.25
N SER A 92 3.30 13.33 7.96
CA SER A 92 4.15 12.18 7.65
C SER A 92 4.26 11.14 8.78
N HIS A 93 4.00 11.55 10.02
CA HIS A 93 4.03 10.71 11.22
C HIS A 93 2.62 10.41 11.76
N ALA A 94 1.57 10.61 10.95
CA ALA A 94 0.19 10.38 11.36
C ALA A 94 -0.03 8.95 11.87
N GLN A 95 -0.88 8.85 12.89
CA GLN A 95 -1.35 7.59 13.44
C GLN A 95 -2.88 7.58 13.40
N LEU A 96 -3.44 6.51 12.86
CA LEU A 96 -4.88 6.31 12.74
C LEU A 96 -5.28 5.07 13.56
N PRO A 97 -5.36 5.19 14.90
CA PRO A 97 -5.79 4.11 15.77
C PRO A 97 -7.33 4.04 15.83
N GLY A 98 -7.94 3.16 15.04
CA GLY A 98 -9.41 3.10 14.93
C GLY A 98 -10.14 2.86 16.24
N GLN A 99 -9.51 2.18 17.21
CA GLN A 99 -10.10 2.01 18.55
C GLN A 99 -10.20 3.34 19.33
N VAL A 100 -9.23 4.24 19.19
CA VAL A 100 -9.25 5.55 19.86
C VAL A 100 -10.36 6.41 19.28
N PHE A 101 -10.56 6.41 17.95
CA PHE A 101 -11.66 7.16 17.33
C PHE A 101 -13.03 6.67 17.82
N LYS A 102 -13.23 5.35 17.93
CA LYS A 102 -14.47 4.79 18.48
C LYS A 102 -14.70 5.17 19.94
N THR A 103 -13.65 5.09 20.77
CA THR A 103 -13.73 5.50 22.17
C THR A 103 -14.06 6.99 22.29
N LEU A 104 -13.34 7.85 21.57
CA LEU A 104 -13.55 9.29 21.58
C LEU A 104 -14.97 9.68 21.10
N GLN A 105 -15.46 9.03 20.04
CA GLN A 105 -16.83 9.21 19.56
C GLN A 105 -17.87 8.89 20.65
N SER A 106 -17.67 7.79 21.40
CA SER A 106 -18.54 7.41 22.51
C SER A 106 -18.48 8.42 23.67
N GLU A 107 -17.26 8.81 24.06
CA GLU A 107 -17.04 9.78 25.15
C GLU A 107 -17.65 11.14 24.83
N LEU A 108 -17.49 11.63 23.59
CA LEU A 108 -18.09 12.88 23.15
C LEU A 108 -19.62 12.85 23.17
N ARG A 109 -20.24 11.73 22.75
CA ARG A 109 -21.70 11.57 22.84
C ARG A 109 -22.19 11.61 24.28
N LEU A 110 -21.50 10.90 25.18
CA LEU A 110 -21.84 10.91 26.61
C LEU A 110 -21.67 12.30 27.23
N SER A 111 -20.56 12.98 26.92
CA SER A 111 -20.30 14.35 27.40
C SER A 111 -21.34 15.34 26.87
N GLN A 112 -21.71 15.25 25.59
CA GLN A 112 -22.75 16.10 25.01
C GLN A 112 -24.11 15.86 25.67
N ALA A 113 -24.49 14.59 25.90
CA ALA A 113 -25.74 14.25 26.57
C ALA A 113 -25.75 14.83 28.00
N HIS A 114 -24.67 14.65 28.75
CA HIS A 114 -24.54 15.20 30.09
C HIS A 114 -24.64 16.73 30.11
N LEU A 115 -24.00 17.42 29.15
CA LEU A 115 -24.12 18.86 29.00
C LEU A 115 -25.58 19.29 28.77
N LYS A 116 -26.31 18.59 27.89
CA LYS A 116 -27.74 18.87 27.64
C LYS A 116 -28.57 18.73 28.92
N ASP A 117 -28.36 17.67 29.69
CA ASP A 117 -29.06 17.44 30.95
C ASP A 117 -28.76 18.55 31.98
N GLN A 118 -27.50 18.96 32.12
CA GLN A 118 -27.11 20.06 33.01
C GLN A 118 -27.73 21.39 32.59
N LEU A 119 -27.82 21.65 31.27
CA LEU A 119 -28.47 22.85 30.75
C LEU A 119 -29.97 22.87 31.04
N GLU A 120 -30.64 21.72 30.94
CA GLU A 120 -32.06 21.59 31.29
C GLU A 120 -32.29 21.82 32.79
N LEU A 121 -31.46 21.23 33.66
CA LEU A 121 -31.52 21.48 35.11
C LEU A 121 -31.33 22.95 35.45
N LEU A 122 -30.37 23.62 34.81
CA LEU A 122 -30.10 25.05 35.01
C LEU A 122 -31.29 25.91 34.53
N GLN A 123 -31.89 25.59 33.38
CA GLN A 123 -33.07 26.28 32.88
C GLN A 123 -34.26 26.13 33.83
N ASN A 124 -34.49 24.92 34.35
CA ASN A 124 -35.54 24.64 35.32
C ASN A 124 -35.32 25.37 36.66
N ALA A 125 -34.08 25.40 37.16
CA ALA A 125 -33.73 26.14 38.38
C ALA A 125 -33.92 27.65 38.20
N ARG A 126 -33.49 28.20 37.05
CA ARG A 126 -33.69 29.60 36.68
C ARG A 126 -35.18 29.97 36.63
N ALA A 127 -36.01 29.12 36.03
CA ALA A 127 -37.45 29.36 35.95
C ALA A 127 -38.10 29.50 37.34
N LYS A 128 -37.67 28.68 38.31
CA LYS A 128 -38.19 28.69 39.70
C LYS A 128 -37.87 29.96 40.50
N VAL A 129 -36.85 30.72 40.13
CA VAL A 129 -36.41 31.95 40.86
C VAL A 129 -36.57 33.22 40.03
N SER A 130 -37.21 33.12 38.87
CA SER A 130 -37.31 34.21 37.88
C SER A 130 -38.15 35.39 38.36
N ASP A 131 -39.01 35.18 39.35
CA ASP A 131 -39.78 36.19 40.07
C ASP A 131 -38.93 37.03 41.04
N LEU A 132 -37.83 36.45 41.54
CA LEU A 132 -36.94 37.10 42.51
C LEU A 132 -35.73 37.77 41.84
N VAL A 133 -35.14 37.12 40.83
CA VAL A 133 -33.89 37.59 40.19
C VAL A 133 -33.95 37.39 38.67
N HIS A 134 -33.75 38.47 37.92
CA HIS A 134 -33.58 38.39 36.47
C HIS A 134 -32.12 38.05 36.11
N TYR A 135 -31.90 36.82 35.68
CA TYR A 135 -30.62 36.36 35.11
C TYR A 135 -30.82 36.01 33.64
N SER A 136 -30.07 36.63 32.72
CA SER A 136 -30.16 36.36 31.27
C SER A 136 -29.41 35.10 30.85
N GLY A 137 -28.40 34.68 31.62
CA GLY A 137 -27.56 33.52 31.32
C GLY A 137 -26.61 33.69 30.14
N VAL A 138 -25.72 32.71 29.97
CA VAL A 138 -24.94 32.50 28.74
C VAL A 138 -25.52 31.30 28.01
N SER A 139 -25.83 31.46 26.72
CA SER A 139 -26.31 30.34 25.90
C SER A 139 -25.16 29.37 25.62
N HIS A 140 -25.39 28.09 25.91
CA HIS A 140 -24.46 27.00 25.58
C HIS A 140 -24.88 26.25 24.30
N ALA A 141 -25.83 26.80 23.54
CA ALA A 141 -26.29 26.20 22.29
C ALA A 141 -25.13 25.99 21.31
N LYS A 142 -24.20 26.95 21.23
CA LYS A 142 -23.00 26.82 20.40
C LYS A 142 -22.14 25.63 20.84
N THR A 143 -21.89 25.46 22.14
CA THR A 143 -21.11 24.32 22.64
C THR A 143 -21.74 22.98 22.26
N VAL A 144 -23.07 22.86 22.37
CA VAL A 144 -23.80 21.65 21.96
C VAL A 144 -23.68 21.40 20.44
N VAL A 145 -23.72 22.47 19.63
CA VAL A 145 -23.49 22.40 18.18
C VAL A 145 -22.05 21.96 17.90
N ASP A 146 -21.05 22.57 18.54
CA ASP A 146 -19.63 22.22 18.38
C ASP A 146 -19.38 20.73 18.71
N TYR A 147 -20.01 20.18 19.75
CA TYR A 147 -19.98 18.73 20.01
C TYR A 147 -20.56 17.91 18.85
N SER A 148 -21.68 18.35 18.26
CA SER A 148 -22.33 17.64 17.15
C SER A 148 -21.45 17.65 15.89
N GLU A 149 -20.80 18.78 15.62
CA GLU A 149 -19.84 18.93 14.52
C GLU A 149 -18.64 18.00 14.74
N LEU A 150 -18.02 18.03 15.92
CA LEU A 150 -16.87 17.18 16.24
C LEU A 150 -17.19 15.68 16.14
N ILE A 151 -18.34 15.25 16.70
CA ILE A 151 -18.80 13.86 16.57
C ILE A 151 -19.00 13.50 15.09
N THR A 152 -19.55 14.40 14.29
CA THR A 152 -19.77 14.16 12.85
C THR A 152 -18.45 14.03 12.10
N ASP A 153 -17.49 14.90 12.38
CA ASP A 153 -16.19 14.89 11.72
C ASP A 153 -15.36 13.65 12.06
N ILE A 154 -15.39 13.20 13.32
CA ILE A 154 -14.77 11.93 13.73
C ILE A 154 -15.40 10.74 12.98
N ASN A 155 -16.73 10.75 12.78
CA ASN A 155 -17.41 9.67 12.04
C ASN A 155 -17.01 9.66 10.57
N ARG A 156 -16.95 10.84 9.95
CA ARG A 156 -16.52 10.99 8.55
C ARG A 156 -15.09 10.49 8.38
N LEU A 157 -14.20 10.81 9.31
CA LEU A 157 -12.82 10.33 9.29
C LEU A 157 -12.75 8.79 9.44
N ASP A 158 -13.45 8.22 10.42
CA ASP A 158 -13.50 6.76 10.64
C ASP A 158 -14.06 6.03 9.40
N GLU A 159 -15.15 6.53 8.83
CA GLU A 159 -15.75 5.97 7.62
C GLU A 159 -14.82 6.09 6.41
N ALA A 160 -14.18 7.25 6.21
CA ALA A 160 -13.23 7.45 5.12
C ALA A 160 -12.07 6.44 5.19
N ILE A 161 -11.52 6.20 6.38
CA ILE A 161 -10.43 5.22 6.58
C ILE A 161 -10.93 3.80 6.35
N ILE A 162 -12.09 3.43 6.88
CA ILE A 162 -12.67 2.09 6.67
C ILE A 162 -12.93 1.82 5.19
N GLN A 163 -13.48 2.79 4.46
CA GLN A 163 -13.73 2.67 3.04
C GLN A 163 -12.42 2.57 2.26
N TYR A 164 -11.44 3.41 2.59
CA TYR A 164 -10.10 3.36 2.00
C TYR A 164 -9.48 1.96 2.15
N GLU A 165 -9.41 1.45 3.38
CA GLU A 165 -8.83 0.13 3.66
C GLU A 165 -9.60 -1.02 2.99
N SER A 166 -10.93 -0.94 2.94
CA SER A 166 -11.77 -1.98 2.30
C SER A 166 -11.57 -2.02 0.79
N ASN A 167 -11.45 -0.86 0.15
CA ASN A 167 -11.20 -0.77 -1.29
C ASN A 167 -9.83 -1.35 -1.64
N HIS A 168 -8.77 -0.94 -0.93
CA HIS A 168 -7.41 -1.39 -1.23
C HIS A 168 -7.21 -2.88 -0.93
N ALA A 169 -7.80 -3.40 0.16
CA ALA A 169 -7.75 -4.83 0.49
C ALA A 169 -8.34 -5.75 -0.60
N SER A 170 -9.35 -5.26 -1.33
CA SER A 170 -10.04 -6.03 -2.37
C SER A 170 -9.47 -5.84 -3.78
N GLN A 171 -8.80 -4.71 -4.05
CA GLN A 171 -8.48 -4.31 -5.43
C GLN A 171 -6.99 -4.32 -5.77
N ASP A 172 -6.13 -3.77 -4.91
CA ASP A 172 -4.75 -3.37 -5.29
C ASP A 172 -3.93 -4.51 -5.88
N LEU A 173 -3.97 -5.68 -5.23
CA LEU A 173 -3.12 -6.81 -5.60
C LEU A 173 -3.86 -7.84 -6.45
N ALA A 174 -5.00 -7.50 -7.07
CA ALA A 174 -5.77 -8.46 -7.85
C ALA A 174 -4.98 -9.01 -9.05
N ALA A 175 -4.38 -8.11 -9.86
CA ALA A 175 -3.56 -8.51 -11.02
C ALA A 175 -2.30 -9.28 -10.59
N PHE A 176 -1.57 -8.76 -9.59
CA PHE A 176 -0.44 -9.43 -8.97
C PHE A 176 -0.78 -10.87 -8.53
N LYS A 177 -1.84 -11.04 -7.75
CA LYS A 177 -2.25 -12.35 -7.20
C LYS A 177 -2.61 -13.33 -8.32
N GLU A 178 -3.30 -12.87 -9.36
CA GLU A 178 -3.65 -13.71 -10.51
C GLU A 178 -2.40 -14.12 -11.30
N LEU A 179 -1.47 -13.19 -11.58
CA LEU A 179 -0.21 -13.53 -12.23
C LEU A 179 0.61 -14.51 -11.40
N LEU A 180 0.75 -14.27 -10.10
CA LEU A 180 1.46 -15.16 -9.18
C LEU A 180 0.84 -16.57 -9.17
N ALA A 181 -0.49 -16.67 -9.07
CA ALA A 181 -1.21 -17.94 -9.08
C ALA A 181 -1.05 -18.67 -10.41
N SER A 182 -1.21 -17.97 -11.54
CA SER A 182 -1.03 -18.56 -12.88
C SER A 182 0.41 -19.02 -13.13
N THR A 183 1.40 -18.29 -12.61
CA THR A 183 2.82 -18.62 -12.73
C THR A 183 3.14 -19.88 -11.93
N LYS A 184 2.62 -19.97 -10.70
CA LYS A 184 2.71 -21.20 -9.89
C LYS A 184 2.09 -22.40 -10.61
N ALA A 185 0.92 -22.22 -11.22
CA ALA A 185 0.27 -23.28 -12.00
C ALA A 185 1.09 -23.70 -13.23
N LEU A 186 1.66 -22.72 -13.96
CA LEU A 186 2.54 -22.96 -15.10
C LEU A 186 3.78 -23.76 -14.72
N ILE A 187 4.45 -23.36 -13.63
CA ILE A 187 5.63 -24.06 -13.10
C ILE A 187 5.25 -25.47 -12.65
N ALA A 188 4.10 -25.65 -11.99
CA ALA A 188 3.64 -26.95 -11.52
C ALA A 188 3.33 -27.90 -12.69
N GLU A 189 2.59 -27.44 -13.70
CA GLU A 189 2.29 -28.24 -14.90
C GLU A 189 3.58 -28.61 -15.61
N TYR A 190 4.48 -27.64 -15.86
CA TYR A 190 5.75 -27.91 -16.52
C TYR A 190 6.63 -28.89 -15.73
N SER A 191 6.70 -28.72 -14.40
CA SER A 191 7.53 -29.56 -13.53
C SER A 191 7.02 -31.00 -13.43
N SER A 192 5.74 -31.24 -13.70
CA SER A 192 5.15 -32.59 -13.71
C SER A 192 5.54 -33.42 -14.95
N LYS A 193 6.06 -32.78 -16.00
CA LYS A 193 6.47 -33.48 -17.23
C LYS A 193 7.87 -34.09 -17.07
N PRO A 194 8.14 -35.27 -17.67
CA PRO A 194 9.47 -35.88 -17.65
C PRO A 194 10.53 -34.95 -18.26
N LYS A 195 11.67 -34.78 -17.58
CA LYS A 195 12.75 -33.90 -18.01
C LYS A 195 13.91 -34.76 -18.52
N ARG A 196 14.33 -34.56 -19.78
CA ARG A 196 15.57 -35.13 -20.31
C ARG A 196 16.39 -34.03 -20.96
N ALA A 197 17.70 -34.02 -20.72
CA ALA A 197 18.61 -33.14 -21.44
C ALA A 197 18.45 -33.40 -22.95
N GLY A 198 18.19 -32.35 -23.74
CA GLY A 198 17.97 -32.47 -25.18
C GLY A 198 16.54 -32.80 -25.62
N SER A 199 15.57 -32.91 -24.70
CA SER A 199 14.17 -33.20 -25.07
C SER A 199 13.31 -31.98 -25.33
N TYR A 200 13.74 -30.80 -24.87
CA TYR A 200 12.99 -29.57 -25.09
C TYR A 200 12.98 -29.16 -26.55
N GLN A 201 11.79 -28.89 -27.08
CA GLN A 201 11.56 -28.32 -28.40
C GLN A 201 11.07 -26.89 -28.27
N VAL A 202 11.45 -26.06 -29.24
CA VAL A 202 10.96 -24.69 -29.37
C VAL A 202 9.44 -24.69 -29.36
N GLY A 203 8.85 -23.92 -28.45
CA GLY A 203 7.40 -23.80 -28.27
C GLY A 203 6.77 -24.77 -27.27
N ASP A 204 7.52 -25.67 -26.63
CA ASP A 204 6.98 -26.66 -25.68
C ASP A 204 6.24 -26.01 -24.51
N ILE A 205 6.73 -24.86 -24.02
CA ILE A 205 6.05 -24.10 -22.96
C ILE A 205 4.70 -23.55 -23.43
N GLY A 206 4.60 -23.21 -24.73
CA GLY A 206 3.39 -22.75 -25.39
C GLY A 206 2.30 -23.82 -25.53
N GLN A 207 2.64 -25.09 -25.30
CA GLN A 207 1.71 -26.22 -25.38
C GLN A 207 1.12 -26.61 -24.02
N LEU A 208 1.51 -25.91 -22.94
CA LEU A 208 0.95 -26.15 -21.60
C LEU A 208 -0.49 -25.63 -21.54
N ASN A 209 -1.37 -26.37 -20.86
CA ASN A 209 -2.77 -25.98 -20.70
C ASN A 209 -2.91 -24.66 -19.93
N THR A 210 -1.98 -24.41 -18.99
CA THR A 210 -1.94 -23.20 -18.17
C THR A 210 -1.42 -21.95 -18.90
N ILE A 211 -0.81 -22.08 -20.09
CA ILE A 211 -0.14 -20.94 -20.75
C ILE A 211 -1.10 -19.81 -21.10
N LYS A 212 -2.34 -20.13 -21.49
CA LYS A 212 -3.34 -19.13 -21.87
C LYS A 212 -3.76 -18.27 -20.68
N ARG A 213 -3.96 -18.91 -19.52
CA ARG A 213 -4.27 -18.21 -18.27
C ARG A 213 -3.10 -17.32 -17.84
N PHE A 214 -1.89 -17.87 -17.89
CA PHE A 214 -0.66 -17.14 -17.59
C PHE A 214 -0.50 -15.90 -18.48
N ALA A 215 -0.62 -16.04 -19.81
CA ALA A 215 -0.49 -14.92 -20.74
C ALA A 215 -1.55 -13.83 -20.48
N THR A 216 -2.78 -14.23 -20.16
CA THR A 216 -3.85 -13.29 -19.80
C THR A 216 -3.53 -12.54 -18.50
N ALA A 217 -3.06 -13.25 -17.48
CA ALA A 217 -2.68 -12.64 -16.20
C ALA A 217 -1.47 -11.69 -16.35
N TYR A 218 -0.49 -12.08 -17.17
CA TYR A 218 0.68 -11.26 -17.48
C TYR A 218 0.29 -9.95 -18.17
N GLN A 219 -0.61 -10.02 -19.17
CA GLN A 219 -1.19 -8.83 -19.79
C GLN A 219 -2.01 -7.98 -18.82
N GLY A 220 -2.67 -8.61 -17.84
CA GLY A 220 -3.40 -7.92 -16.78
C GLY A 220 -2.49 -7.00 -15.96
N VAL A 221 -1.33 -7.51 -15.54
CA VAL A 221 -0.31 -6.72 -14.84
C VAL A 221 0.25 -5.61 -15.73
N ALA A 222 0.61 -5.93 -16.98
CA ALA A 222 1.11 -4.92 -17.92
C ALA A 222 0.11 -3.76 -18.11
N ARG A 223 -1.18 -4.08 -18.26
CA ARG A 223 -2.25 -3.08 -18.36
C ARG A 223 -2.42 -2.28 -17.07
N HIS A 224 -2.32 -2.92 -15.91
CA HIS A 224 -2.41 -2.21 -14.63
C HIS A 224 -1.31 -1.14 -14.49
N LEU A 225 -0.08 -1.49 -14.84
CA LEU A 225 1.04 -0.55 -14.85
C LEU A 225 0.86 0.56 -15.89
N GLU A 226 0.43 0.21 -17.10
CA GLU A 226 0.20 1.17 -18.19
C GLU A 226 -0.88 2.21 -17.83
N VAL A 227 -2.03 1.75 -17.33
CA VAL A 227 -3.16 2.62 -16.95
C VAL A 227 -2.76 3.56 -15.81
N ASN A 228 -1.91 3.10 -14.89
CA ASN A 228 -1.47 3.90 -13.75
C ASN A 228 -0.18 4.69 -14.00
N ALA A 229 0.46 4.60 -15.16
CA ALA A 229 1.80 5.16 -15.40
C ALA A 229 1.93 6.65 -15.04
N LYS A 230 1.01 7.49 -15.52
CA LYS A 230 1.00 8.94 -15.21
C LYS A 230 0.77 9.22 -13.72
N ARG A 231 -0.13 8.46 -13.10
CA ARG A 231 -0.44 8.60 -11.67
C ARG A 231 0.77 8.19 -10.84
N LEU A 232 1.43 7.08 -11.18
CA LEU A 232 2.63 6.59 -10.53
C LEU A 232 3.75 7.62 -10.60
N GLN A 233 3.99 8.24 -11.76
CA GLN A 233 5.00 9.29 -11.89
C GLN A 233 4.73 10.45 -10.93
N ALA A 234 3.52 10.98 -10.91
CA ALA A 234 3.17 12.09 -10.01
C ALA A 234 3.26 11.68 -8.53
N VAL A 235 2.93 10.43 -8.20
CA VAL A 235 3.05 9.90 -6.84
C VAL A 235 4.52 9.74 -6.45
N GLN A 236 5.39 9.27 -7.34
CA GLN A 236 6.83 9.15 -7.09
C GLN A 236 7.45 10.50 -6.75
N GLU A 237 7.10 11.55 -7.50
CA GLU A 237 7.59 12.91 -7.23
C GLU A 237 7.14 13.42 -5.85
N ARG A 238 5.87 13.18 -5.49
CA ARG A 238 5.36 13.53 -4.16
C ARG A 238 6.03 12.73 -3.04
N ASP A 239 6.21 11.43 -3.24
CA ASP A 239 6.84 10.55 -2.25
C ASP A 239 8.30 10.96 -2.00
N GLN A 240 9.03 11.31 -3.07
CA GLN A 240 10.38 11.84 -2.98
C GLN A 240 10.43 13.15 -2.19
N ALA A 241 9.54 14.10 -2.49
CA ALA A 241 9.47 15.36 -1.75
C ALA A 241 9.16 15.15 -0.25
N ARG A 242 8.28 14.19 0.07
CA ARG A 242 7.97 13.82 1.46
C ARG A 242 9.17 13.20 2.16
N PHE A 243 9.88 12.30 1.47
CA PHE A 243 11.10 11.70 2.00
C PHE A 243 12.15 12.76 2.35
N GLU A 244 12.36 13.74 1.46
CA GLU A 244 13.30 14.84 1.70
C GLU A 244 12.87 15.74 2.85
N ALA A 245 11.56 16.00 2.99
CA ALA A 245 11.00 16.78 4.10
C ALA A 245 11.22 16.09 5.46
N VAL A 246 10.91 14.79 5.56
CA VAL A 246 11.16 14.00 6.79
C VAL A 246 12.66 13.97 7.11
N ALA A 247 13.51 13.76 6.12
CA ALA A 247 14.97 13.80 6.32
C ALA A 247 15.47 15.18 6.78
N ALA A 248 14.81 16.27 6.36
CA ALA A 248 15.15 17.61 6.83
C ALA A 248 14.70 17.85 8.29
N GLU A 249 13.53 17.36 8.66
CA GLU A 249 13.01 17.38 10.04
C GLU A 249 13.94 16.62 11.01
N ASP A 250 14.40 15.43 10.61
CA ASP A 250 15.36 14.64 11.40
C ASP A 250 16.68 15.39 11.62
N ARG A 251 17.21 16.02 10.57
CA ARG A 251 18.44 16.84 10.66
C ARG A 251 18.25 18.03 11.60
N ALA A 252 17.14 18.75 11.49
CA ALA A 252 16.84 19.90 12.34
C ALA A 252 16.71 19.49 13.81
N SER A 253 16.06 18.35 14.05
CA SER A 253 15.94 17.75 15.39
C SER A 253 17.31 17.43 15.98
N GLN A 254 18.17 16.70 15.25
CA GLN A 254 19.50 16.35 15.75
C GLN A 254 20.37 17.57 16.08
N VAL A 255 20.30 18.63 15.28
CA VAL A 255 21.03 19.88 15.54
C VAL A 255 20.50 20.56 16.81
N GLY A 256 19.18 20.63 17.01
CA GLY A 256 18.57 21.18 18.23
C GLY A 256 18.99 20.45 19.51
N TRP A 257 19.15 19.12 19.46
CA TRP A 257 19.67 18.33 20.59
C TRP A 257 21.14 18.64 20.91
N ILE A 258 21.97 18.86 19.89
CA ILE A 258 23.39 19.22 20.08
C ILE A 258 23.53 20.60 20.74
N TRP A 259 22.68 21.58 20.37
CA TRP A 259 22.69 22.91 21.01
C TRP A 259 22.20 22.87 22.47
N HIS A 260 21.23 22.01 22.81
CA HIS A 260 20.75 21.86 24.19
C HIS A 260 21.74 21.15 25.13
N LEU A 261 22.71 20.41 24.60
CA LEU A 261 23.79 19.78 25.39
C LEU A 261 25.04 20.66 25.51
N ALA A 262 25.10 21.77 24.76
CA ALA A 262 26.23 22.71 24.76
C ALA A 262 25.99 23.99 25.59
N LEU A 263 24.86 24.05 26.31
CA LEU A 263 24.48 25.09 27.28
C LEU A 263 24.38 24.47 28.69
#